data_AF-A0AAN2D7J0-F1
#
_entry.id   AF-A0AAN2D7J0-F1
#
_cell.length_a   1.000
_cell.length_b   1.000
_cell.length_c   1.000
_cell.angle_alpha   90.00
_cell.angle_beta   90.00
_cell.angle_gamma   90.00
#
_symmetry.space_group_name_H-M   'P 1'
#
loop_
_entity.id
_entity.type
_entity.pdbx_description
1 polymer ?
#
loop_
_entity_poly.entity_id
_entity_poly.type
_entity_poly.pdbx_seq_one_letter_code
_entity_poly.pdbx_strand_id
1 'polypeptide(L)' 'MYASGNHEKVRAKYEELIAQYPENYLAIYDLPMDTDLNTLNHYPSVWIGKEEFE' A
#
# COMPACT_ATOMS: atom_id res chain seq x y z
N MET A 1 -2.40 5.61 -13.78
CA MET A 1 -3.27 4.50 -13.31
C MET A 1 -2.97 4.27 -11.85
N TYR A 2 -3.98 3.96 -11.04
CA TYR A 2 -3.84 3.63 -9.61
C TYR A 2 -3.80 2.11 -9.40
N ALA A 3 -3.18 1.65 -8.32
CA ALA A 3 -3.23 0.24 -7.92
C ALA A 3 -4.67 -0.24 -7.66
N SER A 4 -5.50 0.65 -7.09
CA SER A 4 -6.95 0.47 -6.97
C SER A 4 -7.63 1.84 -6.93
N GLY A 5 -8.81 1.96 -7.55
CA GLY A 5 -9.71 3.11 -7.36
C GLY A 5 -10.81 2.87 -6.31
N ASN A 6 -10.82 1.68 -5.70
CA ASN A 6 -11.82 1.29 -4.71
C ASN A 6 -11.25 1.49 -3.30
N HIS A 7 -11.57 2.63 -2.70
CA HIS A 7 -11.10 3.00 -1.36
C HIS A 7 -11.57 2.04 -0.25
N GLU A 8 -12.72 1.38 -0.40
CA GLU A 8 -13.21 0.41 0.58
C GLU A 8 -12.34 -0.84 0.61
N LYS A 9 -12.00 -1.39 -0.57
CA LYS A 9 -11.08 -2.52 -0.69
C LYS A 9 -9.69 -2.17 -0.16
N VAL A 10 -9.18 -0.97 -0.44
CA VAL A 10 -7.90 -0.49 0.08
C VAL A 10 -7.91 -0.42 1.61
N ARG A 11 -8.99 0.09 2.19
CA ARG A 11 -9.14 0.19 3.65
C ARG A 11 -9.22 -1.19 4.32
N ALA A 12 -10.00 -2.11 3.76
CA ALA A 12 -10.13 -3.46 4.31
C ALA A 12 -8.77 -4.18 4.35
N LYS A 13 -7.97 -4.06 3.28
CA LYS A 13 -6.62 -4.66 3.24
C LYS A 13 -5.67 -3.99 4.23
N TYR A 14 -5.77 -2.67 4.40
CA TYR A 14 -4.98 -1.93 5.39
C TYR A 14 -5.29 -2.38 6.83
N GLU A 15 -6.56 -2.59 7.17
CA GLU A 15 -6.98 -3.09 8.49
C GLU A 15 -6.45 -4.52 8.75
N GLU A 16 -6.49 -5.39 7.74
CA GLU A 16 -5.90 -6.75 7.79
C GLU A 16 -4.40 -6.69 8.11
N LEU A 17 -3.66 -5.80 7.44
CA LEU A 17 -2.21 -5.66 7.61
C LEU A 17 -1.84 -5.04 8.96
N ILE A 18 -2.61 -4.07 9.46
CA ILE A 18 -2.43 -3.55 10.83
C ILE A 18 -2.57 -4.67 11.86
N ALA A 19 -3.59 -5.53 11.70
CA ALA A 19 -3.82 -6.64 12.63
C ALA A 19 -2.68 -7.67 12.57
N GLN A 20 -2.12 -7.93 11.38
CA GLN A 20 -1.02 -8.87 11.20
C GLN A 20 0.33 -8.33 11.67
N TYR A 21 0.55 -7.01 11.55
CA TYR A 21 1.82 -6.35 11.84
C TYR A 21 1.65 -5.15 12.78
N PRO A 22 1.22 -5.35 14.03
CA PRO A 22 0.84 -4.27 14.94
C PRO A 22 2.00 -3.35 15.35
N GLU A 23 3.24 -3.85 15.28
CA GLU A 23 4.45 -3.08 15.60
C GLU A 23 4.98 -2.27 14.40
N ASN A 24 4.43 -2.47 13.20
CA ASN A 24 4.90 -1.79 11.99
C ASN A 24 4.11 -0.51 11.74
N TYR A 25 4.81 0.53 11.28
CA TYR A 25 4.15 1.72 10.74
C TYR A 25 3.72 1.47 9.29
N LEU A 26 2.41 1.52 9.05
CA LEU A 26 1.81 1.36 7.71
C LEU A 26 1.20 2.68 7.24
N ALA A 27 1.30 2.96 5.95
CA ALA A 27 0.72 4.15 5.33
C ALA A 27 0.12 3.81 3.95
N ILE A 28 -0.96 4.48 3.60
CA ILE A 28 -1.58 4.39 2.26
C ILE A 28 -1.08 5.57 1.45
N TYR A 29 -0.56 5.30 0.25
CA TYR A 29 -0.06 6.31 -0.67
C TYR A 29 -0.84 6.30 -1.99
N ASP A 30 -1.26 7.48 -2.43
CA ASP A 30 -1.79 7.71 -3.78
C ASP A 30 -0.66 8.15 -4.70
N LEU A 31 0.00 7.18 -5.35
CA LEU A 31 1.16 7.41 -6.21
C LEU A 31 0.92 7.00 -7.67
N PRO A 32 1.60 7.63 -8.64
CA PRO A 32 1.72 7.09 -10.00
C PRO A 32 2.26 5.66 -10.00
N MET A 33 1.73 4.79 -10.87
CA MET A 33 2.14 3.37 -10.96
C MET A 33 3.62 3.17 -11.27
N ASP A 34 4.25 4.13 -11.94
CA ASP A 34 5.67 4.15 -12.32
C ASP A 34 6.57 4.76 -11.25
N THR A 35 6.03 5.06 -10.06
CA THR A 35 6.84 5.55 -8.93
C THR A 35 7.80 4.46 -8.47
N ASP A 36 9.11 4.72 -8.58
CA ASP A 36 10.13 3.86 -7.99
C ASP A 36 10.14 4.02 -6.47
N LEU A 37 9.52 3.06 -5.79
CA LEU A 37 9.41 3.04 -4.33
C LEU A 37 10.78 3.01 -3.62
N ASN A 38 11.85 2.57 -4.30
CA ASN A 38 13.21 2.57 -3.73
C ASN A 38 13.82 3.97 -3.65
N THR A 39 13.24 4.94 -4.36
CA THR A 39 13.69 6.35 -4.35
C THR A 39 13.03 7.19 -3.26
N LEU A 40 12.06 6.62 -2.53
CA LEU A 40 11.39 7.31 -1.43
C LEU A 40 12.35 7.41 -0.22
N ASN A 41 12.81 8.63 0.08
CA ASN A 41 13.80 8.93 1.12
C ASN A 41 13.41 8.57 2.57
N HIS A 42 12.22 8.02 2.80
CA HIS A 42 11.64 7.95 4.14
C HIS A 42 11.71 6.56 4.78
N TYR A 43 11.34 5.48 4.08
CA TYR A 43 11.37 4.11 4.61
C TYR A 43 11.45 3.05 3.50
N PRO A 44 12.04 1.86 3.77
CA PRO A 44 11.95 0.73 2.85
C PRO A 44 10.47 0.39 2.62
N SER A 45 10.03 0.60 1.38
CA SER A 45 8.64 0.45 0.97
C SER A 45 8.45 -0.92 0.32
N VAL A 46 7.39 -1.63 0.69
CA VAL A 46 6.99 -2.90 0.05
C VAL A 46 5.82 -2.60 -0.89
N TRP A 47 5.93 -3.07 -2.13
CA TRP A 47 4.86 -2.96 -3.12
C TRP A 47 3.75 -3.95 -2.81
N ILE A 48 2.51 -3.46 -2.75
CA ILE A 48 1.29 -4.29 -2.73
C ILE A 48 0.69 -4.24 -4.13
N GLY A 49 0.61 -5.40 -4.76
CA GLY A 49 0.24 -5.52 -6.16
C GLY A 49 -1.25 -5.40 -6.41
N LYS A 50 -1.63 -5.05 -7.65
CA LYS A 50 -3.04 -5.01 -8.08
C LYS A 50 -3.75 -6.34 -7.83
N GLU A 51 -3.03 -7.46 -7.97
CA GLU A 51 -3.50 -8.82 -7.70
C GLU A 51 -3.99 -9.01 -6.26
N GLU A 52 -3.45 -8.26 -5.30
CA GLU A 52 -3.87 -8.33 -3.89
C GLU A 52 -5.16 -7.53 -3.62
N PHE A 53 -5.65 -6.79 -4.63
CA PHE A 53 -6.91 -6.03 -4.58
C PHE A 53 -8.01 -6.62 -5.48
N GLU A 54 -7.75 -7.70 -6.23
CA GLU A 54 -8.75 -8.38 -7.07
C GLU A 54 -9.73 -9.22 -6.24
#